data_AF-A0A497QHN9-F1
#
_entry.id   AF-A0A497QHN9-F1
#
_cell.length_a   1.000
_cell.length_b   1.000
_cell.length_c   1.000
_cell.angle_alpha   90.00
_cell.angle_beta   90.00
_cell.angle_gamma   90.00
#
_symmetry.space_group_name_H-M   'P 1'
#
loop_
_entity.id
_entity.type
_entity.pdbx_description
1 polymer ?
#
loop_
_entity_poly.entity_id
_entity_poly.type
_entity_poly.pdbx_seq_one_letter_code
_entity_poly.pdbx_strand_id
1 'polypeptide(L)'
;MFNPQTQTFSSISVAEFFYRNRQMAGFGNSAQSVYSAVRELVENSLDACDEAGVHPVVRVDITTVDGGTLEISVTDNGTGIHPDHIAEAFGRVLYGSKYGMRQRRGTFGLGVTMAVLYAQITTDTPVEIVTQYRSGEGKRVRLFMDIAANRPVVVDETPIDLGNPGTTVRIRLKGSLRRSRERIVEYLRLTSVTSPHAHLTLFIDGKRVLSVGPWSKTLPALPRATKPHPRAADVELLRRLVSEYRGTRTRDFLSRAFQQMGTRTAARVVRFAGIDSKKRVGELTREEILSLSNALQKLDGIARPDASCLSPVGKEAFSTAVTRLYSPRFTAYSLRGPSEWSGNPFMIEGVLALVEGSSSDFPVLLRFANRVPLLYDASEDVLMKVLRQINWSRYSITTSGTPILFVHVCSSRIPYRAAGKQSIASIPEIEREVLSLYRELGRKAQRFARGCVRSVRDRRRMREFERLFRMVAHFGARLAGCKEPPVRDLVAQLFEVDAGE
;
A
#
# COMPACT_ATOMS: atom_id res chain seq x y z
N MET A 1 -45.26 20.72 37.34
CA MET A 1 -45.22 20.67 35.87
C MET A 1 -43.78 20.42 35.44
N PHE A 2 -43.44 19.19 35.06
CA PHE A 2 -42.16 18.90 34.42
C PHE A 2 -42.25 19.41 32.98
N ASN A 3 -41.43 20.42 32.66
CA ASN A 3 -41.33 20.96 31.31
C ASN A 3 -40.75 19.87 30.41
N PRO A 4 -41.46 19.40 29.36
CA PRO A 4 -40.93 18.38 28.47
C PRO A 4 -39.67 18.95 27.81
N GLN A 5 -38.55 18.25 27.94
CA GLN A 5 -37.31 18.62 27.26
C GLN A 5 -37.57 18.71 25.76
N THR A 6 -37.71 19.93 25.24
CA THR A 6 -37.80 20.19 23.81
C THR A 6 -36.48 19.75 23.17
N GLN A 7 -36.51 18.59 22.52
CA GLN A 7 -35.38 18.12 21.71
C GLN A 7 -35.15 19.12 20.58
N THR A 8 -33.98 19.75 20.58
CA THR A 8 -33.52 20.62 19.50
C THR A 8 -32.76 19.78 18.48
N PHE A 9 -33.27 19.75 17.24
CA PHE A 9 -32.60 19.10 16.12
C PHE A 9 -31.57 20.07 15.53
N SER A 10 -30.32 19.62 15.39
CA SER A 10 -29.25 20.38 14.74
C SER A 10 -28.51 19.49 13.74
N SER A 11 -27.95 20.12 12.69
CA SER A 11 -27.08 19.46 11.72
C SER A 11 -25.65 19.95 11.92
N ILE A 12 -24.68 19.07 11.70
CA ILE A 12 -23.25 19.39 11.82
C ILE A 12 -22.56 19.17 10.48
N SER A 13 -21.53 19.95 10.21
CA SER A 13 -20.71 19.78 9.01
C SER A 13 -19.86 18.50 9.10
N VAL A 14 -19.30 18.05 7.98
CA VAL A 14 -18.36 16.92 7.97
C VAL A 14 -17.09 17.24 8.77
N ALA A 15 -16.58 18.46 8.67
CA ALA A 15 -15.44 18.91 9.45
C ALA A 15 -15.76 18.91 10.95
N GLU A 16 -16.96 19.35 11.33
CA GLU A 16 -17.43 19.34 12.72
C GLU A 16 -17.62 17.91 13.26
N PHE A 17 -18.13 16.98 12.43
CA PHE A 17 -18.21 15.57 12.78
C PHE A 17 -16.83 15.00 13.15
N PHE A 18 -15.80 15.26 12.34
CA PHE A 18 -14.46 14.77 12.61
C PHE A 18 -13.75 15.54 13.74
N TYR A 19 -14.07 16.83 13.93
CA TYR A 19 -13.66 17.60 15.11
C TYR A 19 -14.14 16.93 16.40
N ARG A 20 -15.39 16.45 16.43
CA ARG A 20 -15.97 15.72 17.57
C ARG A 20 -15.45 14.28 17.66
N ASN A 21 -15.11 13.65 16.53
CA ASN A 21 -14.74 12.22 16.42
C ASN A 21 -13.29 12.00 15.93
N ARG A 22 -12.32 12.77 16.44
CA ARG A 22 -10.91 12.75 15.98
C ARG A 22 -10.25 11.36 16.01
N GLN A 23 -10.69 10.51 16.93
CA GLN A 23 -10.21 9.13 17.06
C GLN A 23 -10.46 8.31 15.78
N MET A 24 -11.58 8.54 15.09
CA MET A 24 -11.94 7.81 13.86
C MET A 24 -10.96 8.07 12.70
N ALA A 25 -10.33 9.25 12.67
CA ALA A 25 -9.37 9.63 11.65
C ALA A 25 -7.91 9.31 12.02
N GLY A 26 -7.66 8.61 13.14
CA GLY A 26 -6.30 8.28 13.60
C GLY A 26 -5.61 9.40 14.39
N PHE A 27 -6.38 10.37 14.91
CA PHE A 27 -5.90 11.47 15.76
C PHE A 27 -6.37 11.31 17.22
N GLY A 28 -6.43 10.06 17.70
CA GLY A 28 -6.96 9.75 19.03
C GLY A 28 -5.98 9.98 20.19
N ASN A 29 -4.66 9.86 19.93
CA ASN A 29 -3.64 10.14 20.94
C ASN A 29 -2.47 10.94 20.34
N SER A 30 -1.71 11.62 21.20
CA SER A 30 -0.63 12.54 20.79
C SER A 30 0.53 11.89 20.04
N ALA A 31 0.77 10.59 20.20
CA ALA A 31 1.83 9.91 19.43
C ALA A 31 1.33 9.51 18.04
N GLN A 32 0.15 8.90 17.98
CA GLN A 32 -0.51 8.50 16.73
C GLN A 32 -0.85 9.70 15.85
N SER A 33 -1.18 10.86 16.44
CA SER A 33 -1.49 12.08 15.69
C SER A 33 -0.29 12.60 14.89
N VAL A 34 0.91 12.62 15.50
CA VAL A 34 2.16 12.99 14.81
C VAL A 34 2.46 12.01 13.67
N TYR A 35 2.36 10.71 13.96
CA TYR A 35 2.55 9.66 12.96
C TYR A 35 1.56 9.79 11.79
N SER A 36 0.26 9.95 12.07
CA SER A 36 -0.78 10.11 11.06
C SER A 36 -0.56 11.35 10.20
N ALA A 37 -0.15 12.47 10.79
CA ALA A 37 0.17 13.69 10.05
C ALA A 37 1.34 13.48 9.08
N VAL A 38 2.47 12.90 9.55
CA VAL A 38 3.61 12.58 8.68
C VAL A 38 3.20 11.61 7.57
N ARG A 39 2.45 10.55 7.92
CA ARG A 39 1.97 9.56 6.96
C ARG A 39 1.16 10.20 5.84
N GLU A 40 0.14 10.98 6.17
CA GLU A 40 -0.76 11.57 5.16
C GLU A 40 -0.05 12.60 4.26
N LEU A 41 0.91 13.34 4.80
CA LEU A 41 1.73 14.26 4.00
C LEU A 41 2.66 13.51 3.06
N VAL A 42 3.40 12.50 3.55
CA VAL A 42 4.31 11.68 2.73
C VAL A 42 3.54 10.89 1.66
N GLU A 43 2.37 10.36 1.96
CA GLU A 43 1.51 9.67 0.98
C GLU A 43 1.13 10.60 -0.18
N ASN A 44 0.72 11.84 0.11
CA ASN A 44 0.37 12.81 -0.92
C ASN A 44 1.58 13.27 -1.73
N SER A 45 2.72 13.49 -1.09
CA SER A 45 3.97 13.81 -1.78
C SER A 45 4.39 12.70 -2.74
N LEU A 46 4.31 11.43 -2.32
CA LEU A 46 4.63 10.30 -3.19
C LEU A 46 3.62 10.13 -4.33
N ASP A 47 2.32 10.30 -4.08
CA ASP A 47 1.30 10.31 -5.14
C ASP A 47 1.60 11.41 -6.17
N ALA A 48 1.98 12.62 -5.72
CA ALA A 48 2.29 13.76 -6.58
C ALA A 48 3.56 13.53 -7.42
N CYS A 49 4.61 12.93 -6.85
CA CYS A 49 5.82 12.58 -7.58
C CYS A 49 5.59 11.45 -8.60
N ASP A 50 4.81 10.44 -8.23
CA ASP A 50 4.45 9.34 -9.12
C ASP A 50 3.64 9.89 -10.33
N GLU A 51 2.63 10.74 -10.09
CA GLU A 51 1.83 11.40 -11.14
C GLU A 51 2.65 12.35 -12.01
N ALA A 52 3.67 12.97 -11.41
CA ALA A 52 4.67 13.76 -12.11
C ALA A 52 5.56 12.92 -13.05
N GLY A 53 5.69 11.60 -12.84
CA GLY A 53 6.63 10.76 -13.55
C GLY A 53 8.09 11.08 -13.21
N VAL A 54 8.37 11.54 -11.98
CA VAL A 54 9.71 11.86 -11.49
C VAL A 54 10.11 10.93 -10.34
N HIS A 55 11.41 10.77 -10.13
CA HIS A 55 11.91 10.07 -8.95
C HIS A 55 11.60 10.90 -7.69
N PRO A 56 10.79 10.37 -6.74
CA PRO A 56 10.40 11.14 -5.57
C PRO A 56 11.61 11.44 -4.69
N VAL A 57 11.82 12.71 -4.38
CA VAL A 57 12.74 13.18 -3.34
C VAL A 57 11.89 13.84 -2.27
N VAL A 58 11.66 13.12 -1.18
CA VAL A 58 10.79 13.57 -0.09
C VAL A 58 11.61 13.80 1.17
N ARG A 59 11.51 15.02 1.70
CA ARG A 59 12.15 15.45 2.93
C ARG A 59 11.10 15.70 3.99
N VAL A 60 11.26 15.04 5.14
CA VAL A 60 10.42 15.24 6.33
C VAL A 60 11.27 15.91 7.39
N ASP A 61 10.87 17.09 7.83
CA ASP A 61 11.47 17.80 8.96
C ASP A 61 10.48 17.85 10.11
N ILE A 62 10.94 17.47 11.30
CA ILE A 62 10.18 17.61 12.54
C ILE A 62 11.01 18.42 13.52
N THR A 63 10.52 19.57 13.93
CA THR A 63 11.19 20.43 14.92
C THR A 63 10.32 20.56 16.16
N THR A 64 10.97 20.44 17.31
CA THR A 64 10.35 20.66 18.60
C THR A 64 10.28 22.16 18.87
N VAL A 65 9.06 22.66 19.08
CA VAL A 65 8.76 24.04 19.45
C VAL A 65 8.36 24.05 20.93
N ASP A 66 8.23 25.24 21.53
CA ASP A 66 7.84 25.41 22.91
C ASP A 66 6.47 24.79 23.25
N GLY A 67 6.31 24.37 24.51
CA GLY A 67 5.02 23.90 25.05
C GLY A 67 4.53 22.55 24.52
N GLY A 68 5.43 21.68 24.04
CA GLY A 68 5.05 20.36 23.49
C GLY A 68 4.41 20.43 22.10
N THR A 69 4.62 21.55 21.40
CA THR A 69 4.24 21.75 20.01
C THR A 69 5.34 21.23 19.10
N LEU A 70 4.95 20.58 18.00
CA LEU A 70 5.86 20.13 16.96
C LEU A 70 5.49 20.82 15.67
N GLU A 71 6.48 21.34 14.95
CA GLU A 71 6.32 21.76 13.57
C GLU A 71 6.76 20.61 12.65
N ILE A 72 5.85 20.19 11.79
CA ILE A 72 6.09 19.12 10.81
C ILE A 72 6.06 19.77 9.43
N SER A 73 7.14 19.61 8.68
CA SER A 73 7.28 20.05 7.30
C SER A 73 7.56 18.86 6.41
N VAL A 74 6.82 18.71 5.31
CA VAL A 74 7.11 17.72 4.27
C VAL A 74 7.29 18.46 2.95
N THR A 75 8.44 18.24 2.32
CA THR A 75 8.82 18.84 1.04
C THR A 75 9.01 17.75 -0.01
N ASP A 76 8.46 17.97 -1.20
CA ASP A 76 8.59 17.09 -2.36
C ASP A 76 8.92 17.85 -3.66
N ASN A 77 9.38 17.09 -4.64
CA ASN A 77 9.68 17.52 -6.01
C ASN A 77 8.58 17.10 -7.02
N GLY A 78 7.32 17.03 -6.57
CA GLY A 78 6.19 16.54 -7.36
C GLY A 78 5.69 17.53 -8.41
N THR A 79 4.40 17.43 -8.76
CA THR A 79 3.76 18.32 -9.75
C THR A 79 3.59 19.77 -9.28
N GLY A 80 3.70 20.01 -7.97
CA GLY A 80 3.08 21.18 -7.35
C GLY A 80 1.56 21.09 -7.36
N ILE A 81 0.90 22.14 -6.87
CA ILE A 81 -0.55 22.25 -6.82
C ILE A 81 -0.98 23.46 -7.63
N HIS A 82 -1.97 23.28 -8.50
CA HIS A 82 -2.52 24.39 -9.29
C HIS A 82 -3.02 25.50 -8.34
N PRO A 83 -2.67 26.77 -8.59
CA PRO A 83 -3.02 27.92 -7.74
C PRO A 83 -4.49 27.94 -7.26
N ASP A 84 -5.43 27.71 -8.16
CA ASP A 84 -6.88 27.75 -7.88
C ASP A 84 -7.38 26.64 -6.96
N HIS A 85 -6.59 25.58 -6.75
CA HIS A 85 -6.99 24.41 -5.97
C HIS A 85 -6.31 24.34 -4.61
N ILE A 86 -5.32 25.21 -4.32
CA ILE A 86 -4.55 25.17 -3.06
C ILE A 86 -5.49 25.29 -1.86
N ALA A 87 -6.34 26.32 -1.83
CA ALA A 87 -7.19 26.58 -0.67
C ALA A 87 -8.18 25.42 -0.41
N GLU A 88 -8.89 24.98 -1.45
CA GLU A 88 -9.87 23.90 -1.32
C GLU A 88 -9.22 22.55 -0.97
N ALA A 89 -8.03 22.24 -1.51
CA ALA A 89 -7.34 20.98 -1.25
C ALA A 89 -6.95 20.77 0.22
N PHE A 90 -6.65 21.85 0.96
CA PHE A 90 -6.23 21.78 2.36
C PHE A 90 -7.31 22.26 3.35
N GLY A 91 -8.24 23.12 2.91
CA GLY A 91 -9.25 23.74 3.78
C GLY A 91 -10.66 23.17 3.66
N ARG A 92 -10.91 22.20 2.76
CA ARG A 92 -12.23 21.57 2.62
C ARG A 92 -12.16 20.04 2.76
N VAL A 93 -12.91 19.52 3.73
CA VAL A 93 -13.02 18.07 3.98
C VAL A 93 -13.81 17.42 2.85
N LEU A 94 -13.34 16.26 2.38
CA LEU A 94 -13.89 15.52 1.23
C LEU A 94 -13.79 16.26 -0.10
N TYR A 95 -12.85 17.21 -0.23
CA TYR A 95 -12.50 17.80 -1.52
C TYR A 95 -11.28 17.08 -2.11
N GLY A 96 -11.32 16.77 -3.41
CA GLY A 96 -10.14 16.28 -4.10
C GLY A 96 -10.42 15.71 -5.49
N SER A 97 -9.38 15.58 -6.30
CA SER A 97 -9.43 15.00 -7.64
C SER A 97 -9.50 13.46 -7.67
N LYS A 98 -9.80 12.82 -6.52
CA LYS A 98 -9.52 11.39 -6.27
C LYS A 98 -10.71 10.44 -6.48
N TYR A 99 -11.79 10.85 -7.16
CA TYR A 99 -13.02 10.03 -7.30
C TYR A 99 -13.03 8.98 -8.44
N GLY A 100 -12.03 8.98 -9.31
CA GLY A 100 -11.92 7.96 -10.37
C GLY A 100 -11.49 6.60 -9.83
N MET A 101 -12.00 5.50 -10.41
CA MET A 101 -11.63 4.14 -10.05
C MET A 101 -10.21 3.81 -10.55
N ARG A 102 -9.20 4.18 -9.76
CA ARG A 102 -7.77 3.84 -9.97
C ARG A 102 -7.09 3.65 -8.62
N GLN A 103 -6.08 2.79 -8.55
CA GLN A 103 -5.28 2.64 -7.34
C GLN A 103 -4.61 3.98 -6.97
N ARG A 104 -4.69 4.34 -5.69
CA ARG A 104 -3.93 5.44 -5.06
C ARG A 104 -3.61 5.08 -3.61
N ARG A 105 -2.63 5.76 -3.00
CA ARG A 105 -2.31 5.62 -1.56
C ARG A 105 -3.46 6.19 -0.71
N GLY A 106 -3.88 7.42 -1.02
CA GLY A 106 -5.00 8.10 -0.34
C GLY A 106 -6.34 7.95 -1.06
N THR A 107 -7.42 7.64 -0.31
CA THR A 107 -8.72 7.25 -0.89
C THR A 107 -9.87 8.28 -0.76
N PHE A 108 -9.78 9.34 0.06
CA PHE A 108 -10.98 10.15 0.38
C PHE A 108 -10.84 11.67 0.46
N GLY A 109 -9.68 12.27 0.12
CA GLY A 109 -9.52 13.74 0.32
C GLY A 109 -9.76 14.17 1.78
N LEU A 110 -9.55 13.24 2.73
CA LEU A 110 -9.69 13.45 4.17
C LEU A 110 -8.33 13.60 4.84
N GLY A 111 -7.30 12.93 4.32
CA GLY A 111 -6.03 12.71 5.00
C GLY A 111 -5.34 13.96 5.52
N VAL A 112 -4.85 14.78 4.58
CA VAL A 112 -4.14 16.02 4.90
C VAL A 112 -5.05 17.02 5.61
N THR A 113 -6.31 17.09 5.22
CA THR A 113 -7.32 17.95 5.81
C THR A 113 -7.54 17.64 7.29
N MET A 114 -7.47 16.36 7.69
CA MET A 114 -7.53 15.95 9.09
C MET A 114 -6.28 16.33 9.87
N ALA A 115 -5.11 16.31 9.24
CA ALA A 115 -3.87 16.80 9.85
C ALA A 115 -3.93 18.32 10.07
N VAL A 116 -4.45 19.08 9.09
CA VAL A 116 -4.69 20.53 9.19
C VAL A 116 -5.70 20.84 10.30
N LEU A 117 -6.83 20.12 10.33
CA LEU A 117 -7.84 20.29 11.35
C LEU A 117 -7.27 20.01 12.76
N TYR A 118 -6.51 18.93 12.93
CA TYR A 118 -5.87 18.62 14.21
C TYR A 118 -4.84 19.68 14.63
N ALA A 119 -4.02 20.16 13.69
CA ALA A 119 -3.06 21.23 13.91
C ALA A 119 -3.75 22.51 14.41
N GLN A 120 -4.80 22.95 13.72
CA GLN A 120 -5.60 24.12 14.09
C GLN A 120 -6.22 23.98 15.47
N ILE A 121 -6.86 22.85 15.79
CA ILE A 121 -7.52 22.66 17.10
C ILE A 121 -6.51 22.68 18.25
N THR A 122 -5.27 22.21 18.01
CA THR A 122 -4.30 22.01 19.10
C THR A 122 -3.39 23.20 19.32
N THR A 123 -3.11 23.97 18.27
CA THR A 123 -2.13 25.08 18.31
C THR A 123 -2.69 26.42 17.84
N ASP A 124 -3.87 26.43 17.23
CA ASP A 124 -4.49 27.61 16.62
C ASP A 124 -3.56 28.32 15.62
N THR A 125 -2.80 27.54 14.85
CA THR A 125 -1.91 28.04 13.81
C THR A 125 -2.41 27.67 12.42
N PRO A 126 -2.26 28.55 11.43
CA PRO A 126 -2.64 28.25 10.07
C PRO A 126 -1.64 27.26 9.45
N VAL A 127 -2.13 26.38 8.58
CA VAL A 127 -1.26 25.57 7.73
C VAL A 127 -0.57 26.49 6.73
N GLU A 128 0.71 26.27 6.48
CA GLU A 128 1.47 26.96 5.44
C GLU A 128 1.77 25.99 4.29
N ILE A 129 1.39 26.39 3.08
CA ILE A 129 1.65 25.66 1.85
C ILE A 129 2.51 26.54 0.96
N VAL A 130 3.67 26.02 0.56
CA VAL A 130 4.60 26.66 -0.37
C VAL A 130 4.68 25.73 -1.58
N THR A 131 4.14 26.13 -2.72
CA THR A 131 4.07 25.26 -3.90
C THR A 131 4.49 26.00 -5.16
N GLN A 132 5.13 25.29 -6.08
CA GLN A 132 5.43 25.73 -7.43
C GLN A 132 4.79 24.73 -8.38
N TYR A 133 3.79 25.17 -9.13
CA TYR A 133 3.15 24.32 -10.13
C TYR A 133 4.02 24.23 -11.40
N ARG A 134 3.92 23.11 -12.10
CA ARG A 134 4.69 22.85 -13.34
C ARG A 134 4.57 23.91 -14.43
N SER A 135 3.48 24.69 -14.44
CA SER A 135 3.30 25.80 -15.40
C SER A 135 4.13 27.04 -15.08
N GLY A 136 4.85 27.09 -13.95
CA GLY A 136 5.69 28.21 -13.55
C GLY A 136 5.06 29.15 -12.53
N GLU A 137 3.84 28.88 -12.06
CA GLU A 137 3.20 29.67 -11.01
C GLU A 137 3.51 29.11 -9.62
N GLY A 138 4.19 29.91 -8.80
CA GLY A 138 4.46 29.61 -7.41
C GLY A 138 3.65 30.47 -6.45
N LYS A 139 3.14 29.84 -5.39
CA LYS A 139 2.40 30.51 -4.32
C LYS A 139 2.78 29.99 -2.95
N ARG A 140 2.88 30.92 -1.99
CA ARG A 140 2.85 30.65 -0.55
C ARG A 140 1.48 31.06 -0.02
N VAL A 141 0.75 30.10 0.53
CA VAL A 141 -0.60 30.27 1.08
C VAL A 141 -0.60 29.85 2.55
N ARG A 142 -1.14 30.70 3.42
CA ARG A 142 -1.46 30.36 4.81
C ARG A 142 -2.97 30.39 5.00
N LEU A 143 -3.53 29.31 5.50
CA LEU A 143 -4.99 29.20 5.67
C LEU A 143 -5.40 28.48 6.95
N PHE A 144 -6.60 28.81 7.40
CA PHE A 144 -7.38 28.06 8.38
C PHE A 144 -8.53 27.31 7.70
N MET A 145 -9.17 26.43 8.45
CA MET A 145 -10.42 25.80 8.11
C MET A 145 -11.55 26.40 8.95
N ASP A 146 -12.59 26.88 8.29
CA ASP A 146 -13.89 27.13 8.94
C ASP A 146 -14.58 25.78 9.14
N ILE A 147 -14.55 25.29 10.38
CA ILE A 147 -15.08 23.98 10.75
C ILE A 147 -16.60 23.93 10.58
N ALA A 148 -17.31 25.02 10.88
CA ALA A 148 -18.77 25.06 10.79
C ALA A 148 -19.23 25.05 9.33
N ALA A 149 -18.59 25.85 8.47
CA ALA A 149 -18.95 25.94 7.05
C ALA A 149 -18.21 24.94 6.14
N ASN A 150 -17.22 24.20 6.65
CA ASN A 150 -16.34 23.31 5.87
C ASN A 150 -15.73 23.99 4.64
N ARG A 151 -15.08 25.14 4.86
CA ARG A 151 -14.45 25.95 3.79
C ARG A 151 -13.08 26.47 4.23
N PRO A 152 -12.15 26.70 3.30
CA PRO A 152 -10.90 27.38 3.59
C PRO A 152 -11.13 28.85 4.00
N VAL A 153 -10.29 29.35 4.90
CA VAL A 153 -10.16 30.77 5.24
C VAL A 153 -8.70 31.15 5.02
N VAL A 154 -8.42 31.79 3.89
CA VAL A 154 -7.06 32.23 3.53
C VAL A 154 -6.70 33.48 4.35
N VAL A 155 -5.55 33.42 5.02
CA VAL A 155 -5.03 34.49 5.88
C VAL A 155 -3.99 35.32 5.12
N ASP A 156 -3.16 34.64 4.33
CA ASP A 156 -2.04 35.24 3.61
C ASP A 156 -1.79 34.46 2.33
N GLU A 157 -1.63 35.17 1.22
CA GLU A 157 -1.32 34.61 -0.09
C GLU A 157 -0.29 35.50 -0.77
N THR A 158 0.87 34.91 -1.08
CA THR A 158 1.97 35.63 -1.72
C THR A 158 2.52 34.83 -2.90
N PRO A 159 2.73 35.46 -4.07
CA PRO A 159 3.43 34.81 -5.16
C PRO A 159 4.88 34.57 -4.76
N ILE A 160 5.41 33.43 -5.15
CA ILE A 160 6.80 33.02 -4.92
C ILE A 160 7.36 32.39 -6.19
N ASP A 161 8.68 32.35 -6.31
CA ASP A 161 9.36 31.56 -7.33
C ASP A 161 10.33 30.61 -6.64
N LEU A 162 10.04 29.30 -6.70
CA LEU A 162 10.92 28.25 -6.19
C LEU A 162 11.93 27.76 -7.24
N GLY A 163 11.81 28.19 -8.50
CA GLY A 163 12.60 27.73 -9.64
C GLY A 163 12.31 26.28 -10.10
N ASN A 164 11.88 25.39 -9.20
CA ASN A 164 11.55 24.00 -9.51
C ASN A 164 10.16 23.61 -9.00
N PRO A 165 9.40 22.77 -9.74
CA PRO A 165 8.12 22.26 -9.28
C PRO A 165 8.24 21.44 -7.99
N GLY A 166 7.25 21.59 -7.11
CA GLY A 166 7.24 20.90 -5.83
C GLY A 166 6.28 21.53 -4.85
N THR A 167 6.10 20.87 -3.71
CA THR A 167 5.26 21.36 -2.63
C THR A 167 5.95 21.17 -1.29
N THR A 168 5.86 22.17 -0.43
CA THR A 168 6.18 22.08 0.99
C THR A 168 4.93 22.40 1.79
N VAL A 169 4.53 21.50 2.68
CA VAL A 169 3.41 21.71 3.60
C VAL A 169 3.96 21.73 5.01
N ARG A 170 3.67 22.80 5.76
CA ARG A 170 4.07 22.98 7.15
C ARG A 170 2.84 23.11 8.05
N ILE A 171 2.81 22.30 9.09
CA ILE A 171 1.76 22.31 10.11
C ILE A 171 2.39 22.30 11.50
N ARG A 172 1.76 22.99 12.46
CA ARG A 172 2.14 22.89 13.88
C ARG A 172 1.04 22.18 14.64
N LEU A 173 1.40 21.15 15.41
CA LEU A 173 0.44 20.38 16.19
C LEU A 173 1.01 20.02 17.56
N LYS A 174 0.12 19.82 18.55
CA LYS A 174 0.55 19.26 19.84
C LYS A 174 0.74 17.75 19.69
N GLY A 175 1.87 17.24 20.15
CA GLY A 175 2.23 15.86 19.88
C GLY A 175 3.40 15.34 20.72
N SER A 176 3.60 14.03 20.72
CA SER A 176 4.70 13.40 21.44
C SER A 176 5.71 12.83 20.45
N LEU A 177 6.78 13.57 20.18
CA LEU A 177 7.87 13.14 19.29
C LEU A 177 8.58 11.90 19.85
N ARG A 178 8.88 11.88 21.16
CA ARG A 178 9.55 10.75 21.83
C ARG A 178 8.83 9.42 21.56
N ARG A 179 7.49 9.41 21.59
CA ARG A 179 6.67 8.20 21.41
C ARG A 179 6.39 7.86 19.95
N SER A 180 6.47 8.83 19.04
CA SER A 180 6.17 8.64 17.61
C SER A 180 7.42 8.40 16.76
N ARG A 181 8.61 8.80 17.25
CA ARG A 181 9.88 8.73 16.52
C ARG A 181 10.16 7.36 15.90
N GLU A 182 10.10 6.30 16.69
CA GLU A 182 10.38 4.93 16.20
C GLU A 182 9.39 4.52 15.11
N ARG A 183 8.11 4.85 15.28
CA ARG A 183 7.04 4.56 14.31
C ARG A 183 7.21 5.34 13.01
N ILE A 184 7.64 6.59 13.08
CA ILE A 184 7.93 7.40 11.89
C ILE A 184 9.13 6.83 11.13
N VAL A 185 10.20 6.45 11.84
CA VAL A 185 11.37 5.80 11.23
C VAL A 185 10.99 4.46 10.59
N GLU A 186 10.23 3.63 11.30
CA GLU A 186 9.71 2.36 10.78
C GLU A 186 8.85 2.58 9.53
N TYR A 187 7.92 3.54 9.56
CA TYR A 187 7.08 3.88 8.42
C TYR A 187 7.87 4.29 7.19
N LEU A 188 8.85 5.20 7.33
CA LEU A 188 9.66 5.64 6.19
C LEU A 188 10.50 4.48 5.63
N ARG A 189 11.11 3.65 6.49
CA ARG A 189 11.85 2.45 6.07
C ARG A 189 10.97 1.46 5.29
N LEU A 190 9.77 1.19 5.80
CA LEU A 190 8.83 0.30 5.12
C LEU A 190 8.25 0.94 3.84
N THR A 191 8.09 2.26 3.81
CA THR A 191 7.61 2.99 2.62
C THR A 191 8.62 2.90 1.48
N SER A 192 9.93 2.91 1.77
CA SER A 192 10.94 2.66 0.75
C SER A 192 10.85 1.23 0.17
N VAL A 193 10.24 0.26 0.87
CA VAL A 193 10.04 -1.10 0.33
C VAL A 193 8.99 -1.13 -0.77
N THR A 194 7.88 -0.43 -0.58
CA THR A 194 6.80 -0.32 -1.57
C THR A 194 7.01 0.79 -2.58
N SER A 195 7.93 1.70 -2.31
CA SER A 195 8.29 2.85 -3.15
C SER A 195 9.82 2.87 -3.37
N PRO A 196 10.41 1.82 -3.94
CA PRO A 196 11.86 1.69 -4.02
C PRO A 196 12.52 2.72 -4.94
N HIS A 197 11.75 3.40 -5.79
CA HIS A 197 12.22 4.48 -6.63
C HIS A 197 12.30 5.84 -5.91
N ALA A 198 11.85 5.92 -4.65
CA ALA A 198 11.83 7.14 -3.84
C ALA A 198 13.08 7.25 -2.95
N HIS A 199 13.57 8.48 -2.77
CA HIS A 199 14.53 8.86 -1.75
C HIS A 199 13.78 9.58 -0.62
N LEU A 200 13.80 9.00 0.59
CA LEU A 200 13.13 9.54 1.76
C LEU A 200 14.17 9.96 2.80
N THR A 201 14.07 11.20 3.28
CA THR A 201 14.93 11.74 4.34
C THR A 201 14.12 12.25 5.52
N LEU A 202 14.60 11.98 6.74
CA LEU A 202 14.01 12.45 7.99
C LEU A 202 15.04 13.28 8.76
N PHE A 203 14.65 14.50 9.09
CA PHE A 203 15.36 15.37 10.00
C PHE A 203 14.53 15.56 11.27
N ILE A 204 15.18 15.47 12.42
CA ILE A 204 14.59 15.78 13.72
C ILE A 204 15.48 16.82 14.38
N ASP A 205 14.90 17.98 14.72
CA ASP A 205 15.61 19.10 15.35
C ASP A 205 16.92 19.46 14.60
N GLY A 206 16.82 19.54 13.26
CA GLY A 206 17.94 19.83 12.36
C GLY A 206 18.93 18.68 12.11
N LYS A 207 18.84 17.57 12.84
CA LYS A 207 19.73 16.41 12.69
C LYS A 207 19.11 15.37 11.76
N ARG A 208 19.89 14.90 10.78
CA ARG A 208 19.46 13.81 9.88
C ARG A 208 19.39 12.48 10.64
N VAL A 209 18.18 11.96 10.83
CA VAL A 209 17.90 10.71 11.55
C VAL A 209 17.79 9.51 10.61
N LEU A 210 17.28 9.72 9.40
CA LEU A 210 17.10 8.66 8.41
C LEU A 210 17.38 9.19 7.00
N SER A 211 17.99 8.36 6.17
CA SER A 211 18.05 8.53 4.70
C SER A 211 17.95 7.14 4.10
N VAL A 212 16.88 6.87 3.34
CA VAL A 212 16.62 5.56 2.73
C VAL A 212 16.20 5.72 1.29
N GLY A 213 16.59 4.75 0.46
CA GLY A 213 16.39 4.81 -0.98
C GLY A 213 17.27 5.86 -1.68
N PRO A 214 17.15 5.97 -3.01
CA PRO A 214 16.39 5.07 -3.87
C PRO A 214 17.11 3.72 -4.04
N TRP A 215 16.34 2.66 -4.21
CA TRP A 215 16.80 1.28 -4.44
C TRP A 215 16.47 0.75 -5.84
N SER A 216 15.61 1.47 -6.58
CA SER A 216 15.22 1.19 -7.95
C SER A 216 15.36 2.45 -8.80
N LYS A 217 15.82 2.29 -10.05
CA LYS A 217 15.79 3.34 -11.07
C LYS A 217 14.53 3.27 -11.95
N THR A 218 13.73 2.21 -11.80
CA THR A 218 12.53 2.01 -12.60
C THR A 218 11.34 2.68 -11.93
N LEU A 219 10.69 3.61 -12.64
CA LEU A 219 9.44 4.22 -12.19
C LEU A 219 8.28 3.22 -12.35
N PRO A 220 7.33 3.22 -11.41
CA PRO A 220 6.15 2.37 -11.51
C PRO A 220 5.22 2.82 -12.65
N ALA A 221 4.52 1.86 -13.27
CA ALA A 221 3.50 2.17 -14.26
C ALA A 221 2.32 2.94 -13.61
N LEU A 222 1.89 4.04 -14.22
CA LEU A 222 0.77 4.82 -13.69
C LEU A 222 -0.57 4.09 -13.87
N PRO A 223 -1.38 3.96 -12.80
CA PRO A 223 -2.68 3.32 -12.89
C PRO A 223 -3.64 4.17 -13.72
N ARG A 224 -4.33 3.54 -14.68
CA ARG A 224 -5.31 4.21 -15.54
C ARG A 224 -6.69 4.22 -14.89
N ALA A 225 -7.44 5.30 -15.07
CA ALA A 225 -8.83 5.33 -14.62
C ALA A 225 -9.67 4.38 -15.49
N THR A 226 -10.43 3.49 -14.86
CA THR A 226 -11.30 2.52 -15.55
C THR A 226 -12.76 2.73 -15.18
N LYS A 227 -13.65 2.19 -16.02
CA LYS A 227 -15.09 2.14 -15.76
C LYS A 227 -15.39 1.13 -14.63
N PRO A 228 -16.47 1.32 -13.86
CA PRO A 228 -16.86 0.36 -12.84
C PRO A 228 -17.12 -1.03 -13.44
N HIS A 229 -16.77 -2.08 -12.70
CA HIS A 229 -17.15 -3.44 -13.05
C HIS A 229 -18.66 -3.64 -12.79
N PRO A 230 -19.38 -4.44 -13.59
CA PRO A 230 -20.77 -4.82 -13.33
C PRO A 230 -21.03 -5.28 -11.90
N ARG A 231 -20.14 -6.08 -11.31
CA ARG A 231 -20.32 -6.57 -9.94
C ARG A 231 -20.20 -5.49 -8.86
N ALA A 232 -19.67 -4.31 -9.19
CA ALA A 232 -19.64 -3.16 -8.29
C ALA A 232 -20.91 -2.31 -8.36
N ALA A 233 -21.87 -2.65 -9.24
CA ALA A 233 -23.09 -1.90 -9.45
C ALA A 233 -24.05 -2.04 -8.26
N ASP A 234 -23.88 -1.20 -7.25
CA ASP A 234 -24.92 -0.95 -6.27
C ASP A 234 -26.01 -0.01 -6.83
N VAL A 235 -27.12 0.11 -6.10
CA VAL A 235 -28.28 0.90 -6.52
C VAL A 235 -27.93 2.38 -6.67
N GLU A 236 -27.05 2.92 -5.85
CA GLU A 236 -26.70 4.34 -5.85
C GLU A 236 -25.77 4.68 -7.03
N LEU A 237 -24.75 3.85 -7.26
CA LEU A 237 -23.91 3.92 -8.44
C LEU A 237 -24.75 3.83 -9.71
N LEU A 238 -25.71 2.89 -9.76
CA LEU A 238 -26.62 2.79 -10.90
C LEU A 238 -27.47 4.05 -11.06
N ARG A 239 -28.05 4.61 -10.00
CA ARG A 239 -28.84 5.86 -10.08
C ARG A 239 -28.03 7.03 -10.61
N ARG A 240 -26.77 7.16 -10.15
CA ARG A 240 -25.85 8.18 -10.66
C ARG A 240 -25.58 7.99 -12.15
N LEU A 241 -25.22 6.77 -12.55
CA LEU A 241 -24.95 6.45 -13.96
C LEU A 241 -26.22 6.58 -14.83
N VAL A 242 -27.39 6.20 -14.33
CA VAL A 242 -28.69 6.38 -15.00
C VAL A 242 -28.95 7.86 -15.28
N SER A 243 -28.61 8.73 -14.33
CA SER A 243 -28.77 10.18 -14.46
C SER A 243 -27.80 10.79 -15.47
N GLU A 244 -26.58 10.25 -15.57
CA GLU A 244 -25.55 10.68 -16.53
C GLU A 244 -25.88 10.22 -17.96
N TYR A 245 -26.43 9.01 -18.14
CA TYR A 245 -26.70 8.40 -19.44
C TYR A 245 -28.18 8.50 -19.87
N ARG A 246 -28.90 9.54 -19.41
CA ARG A 246 -30.32 9.75 -19.74
C ARG A 246 -30.55 9.72 -21.25
N GLY A 247 -31.66 9.08 -21.66
CA GLY A 247 -32.07 8.98 -23.06
C GLY A 247 -31.41 7.85 -23.86
N THR A 248 -30.44 7.12 -23.31
CA THR A 248 -29.87 5.93 -23.98
C THR A 248 -30.75 4.68 -23.76
N ARG A 249 -30.66 3.69 -24.66
CA ARG A 249 -31.29 2.37 -24.45
C ARG A 249 -30.53 1.63 -23.35
N THR A 250 -31.23 0.89 -22.50
CA THR A 250 -30.62 0.19 -21.34
C THR A 250 -29.44 -0.70 -21.73
N ARG A 251 -29.52 -1.41 -22.86
CA ARG A 251 -28.41 -2.23 -23.37
C ARG A 251 -27.16 -1.40 -23.68
N ASP A 252 -27.33 -0.29 -24.39
CA ASP A 252 -26.20 0.53 -24.86
C ASP A 252 -25.59 1.30 -23.70
N PHE A 253 -26.41 1.70 -22.71
CA PHE A 253 -25.97 2.20 -21.42
C PHE A 253 -25.06 1.21 -20.70
N LEU A 254 -25.48 -0.05 -20.54
CA LEU A 254 -24.67 -1.04 -19.85
C LEU A 254 -23.30 -1.24 -20.52
N SER A 255 -23.25 -1.24 -21.85
CA SER A 255 -22.00 -1.34 -22.59
C SER A 255 -21.11 -0.09 -22.52
N ARG A 256 -21.71 1.10 -22.38
CA ARG A 256 -20.96 2.36 -22.27
C ARG A 256 -20.49 2.65 -20.85
N ALA A 257 -21.29 2.32 -19.84
CA ALA A 257 -21.05 2.67 -18.45
C ALA A 257 -20.14 1.68 -17.71
N PHE A 258 -20.15 0.40 -18.09
CA PHE A 258 -19.41 -0.65 -17.39
C PHE A 258 -18.30 -1.27 -18.24
N GLN A 259 -17.23 -1.73 -17.58
CA GLN A 259 -16.21 -2.56 -18.23
C GLN A 259 -16.71 -3.99 -18.46
N GLN A 260 -16.07 -4.74 -19.36
CA GLN A 260 -16.40 -6.14 -19.69
C GLN A 260 -17.87 -6.38 -20.13
N MET A 261 -18.55 -5.32 -20.56
CA MET A 261 -19.96 -5.36 -20.98
C MET A 261 -20.12 -5.19 -22.48
N GLY A 262 -19.93 -6.28 -23.23
CA GLY A 262 -20.28 -6.33 -24.65
C GLY A 262 -21.80 -6.29 -24.88
N THR A 263 -22.22 -6.07 -26.12
CA THR A 263 -23.64 -6.00 -26.51
C THR A 263 -24.42 -7.28 -26.16
N ARG A 264 -23.78 -8.45 -26.34
CA ARG A 264 -24.36 -9.77 -25.99
C ARG A 264 -24.55 -9.92 -24.48
N THR A 265 -23.54 -9.55 -23.69
CA THR A 265 -23.60 -9.63 -22.22
C THR A 265 -24.62 -8.64 -21.66
N ALA A 266 -24.67 -7.42 -22.18
CA ALA A 266 -25.67 -6.42 -21.81
C ALA A 266 -27.10 -6.92 -22.10
N ALA A 267 -27.35 -7.54 -23.26
CA ALA A 267 -28.65 -8.13 -23.56
C ALA A 267 -29.03 -9.27 -22.61
N ARG A 268 -28.05 -10.11 -22.21
CA ARG A 268 -28.25 -11.16 -21.20
C ARG A 268 -28.63 -10.58 -19.84
N VAL A 269 -27.93 -9.53 -19.39
CA VAL A 269 -28.23 -8.84 -18.12
C VAL A 269 -29.63 -8.25 -18.13
N VAL A 270 -30.01 -7.52 -19.18
CA VAL A 270 -31.34 -6.90 -19.30
C VAL A 270 -32.44 -7.96 -19.25
N ARG A 271 -32.26 -9.09 -19.94
CA ARG A 271 -33.19 -10.22 -19.90
C ARG A 271 -33.27 -10.84 -18.51
N PHE A 272 -32.14 -11.05 -17.85
CA PHE A 272 -32.09 -11.61 -16.49
C PHE A 272 -32.74 -10.68 -15.46
N ALA A 273 -32.65 -9.36 -15.66
CA ALA A 273 -33.30 -8.36 -14.82
C ALA A 273 -34.81 -8.21 -15.09
N GLY A 274 -35.37 -8.86 -16.12
CA GLY A 274 -36.78 -8.74 -16.48
C GLY A 274 -37.17 -7.36 -17.04
N ILE A 275 -36.22 -6.60 -17.58
CA ILE A 275 -36.45 -5.25 -18.10
C ILE A 275 -36.72 -5.32 -19.60
N ASP A 276 -37.69 -4.55 -20.09
CA ASP A 276 -37.91 -4.43 -21.54
C ASP A 276 -36.67 -3.83 -22.23
N SER A 277 -36.15 -4.59 -23.20
CA SER A 277 -35.02 -4.21 -24.06
C SER A 277 -35.20 -2.88 -24.81
N LYS A 278 -36.44 -2.42 -25.03
CA LYS A 278 -36.75 -1.16 -25.72
C LYS A 278 -36.74 0.05 -24.78
N LYS A 279 -36.83 -0.19 -23.47
CA LYS A 279 -36.95 0.86 -22.46
C LYS A 279 -35.68 1.71 -22.40
N ARG A 280 -35.85 3.01 -22.16
CA ARG A 280 -34.72 3.94 -22.01
C ARG A 280 -34.35 4.08 -20.54
N VAL A 281 -33.08 4.39 -20.30
CA VAL A 281 -32.49 4.48 -18.96
C VAL A 281 -33.21 5.49 -18.06
N GLY A 282 -33.70 6.60 -18.63
CA GLY A 282 -34.44 7.63 -17.91
C GLY A 282 -35.85 7.23 -17.46
N GLU A 283 -36.40 6.12 -17.99
CA GLU A 283 -37.74 5.62 -17.67
C GLU A 283 -37.70 4.48 -16.65
N LEU A 284 -36.51 4.07 -16.20
CA LEU A 284 -36.33 2.95 -15.29
C LEU A 284 -36.91 3.29 -13.91
N THR A 285 -37.79 2.42 -13.40
CA THR A 285 -38.35 2.55 -12.06
C THR A 285 -37.32 2.19 -10.99
N ARG A 286 -37.58 2.56 -9.73
CA ARG A 286 -36.71 2.18 -8.60
C ARG A 286 -36.58 0.67 -8.46
N GLU A 287 -37.64 -0.08 -8.74
CA GLU A 287 -37.67 -1.54 -8.69
C GLU A 287 -36.85 -2.15 -9.82
N GLU A 288 -36.96 -1.61 -11.04
CA GLU A 288 -36.15 -2.06 -12.18
C GLU A 288 -34.65 -1.78 -11.96
N ILE A 289 -34.30 -0.65 -11.35
CA ILE A 289 -32.89 -0.36 -10.99
C ILE A 289 -32.38 -1.37 -9.95
N LEU A 290 -33.20 -1.74 -8.96
CA LEU A 290 -32.85 -2.77 -7.99
C LEU A 290 -32.69 -4.14 -8.66
N SER A 291 -33.60 -4.51 -9.55
CA SER A 291 -33.49 -5.76 -10.34
C SER A 291 -32.22 -5.77 -11.19
N LEU A 292 -31.90 -4.65 -11.83
CA LEU A 292 -30.68 -4.49 -12.62
C LEU A 292 -29.40 -4.61 -11.77
N SER A 293 -29.38 -4.02 -10.57
CA SER A 293 -28.26 -4.17 -9.61
C SER A 293 -28.03 -5.64 -9.24
N ASN A 294 -29.10 -6.34 -8.86
CA ASN A 294 -29.03 -7.75 -8.53
C ASN A 294 -28.57 -8.61 -9.71
N ALA A 295 -29.05 -8.30 -10.92
CA ALA A 295 -28.63 -8.98 -12.15
C ALA A 295 -27.14 -8.79 -12.43
N LEU A 296 -26.62 -7.57 -12.32
CA LEU A 296 -25.21 -7.26 -12.56
C LEU A 296 -24.27 -7.93 -11.55
N GLN A 297 -24.71 -8.10 -10.30
CA GLN A 297 -23.91 -8.74 -9.24
C GLN A 297 -23.91 -10.27 -9.32
N LYS A 298 -25.04 -10.89 -9.67
CA LYS A 298 -25.23 -12.34 -9.66
C LYS A 298 -24.94 -13.03 -10.99
N LEU A 299 -24.95 -12.31 -12.11
CA LEU A 299 -24.78 -12.95 -13.41
C LEU A 299 -23.37 -13.54 -13.58
N ASP A 300 -23.33 -14.84 -13.85
CA ASP A 300 -22.10 -15.54 -14.17
C ASP A 300 -21.67 -15.38 -15.63
N GLY A 301 -20.36 -15.50 -15.86
CA GLY A 301 -19.75 -15.38 -17.17
C GLY A 301 -19.41 -13.95 -17.60
N ILE A 302 -19.41 -12.99 -16.67
CA ILE A 302 -18.77 -11.68 -16.86
C ILE A 302 -17.26 -11.87 -16.67
N ALA A 303 -16.46 -11.36 -17.61
CA ALA A 303 -15.00 -11.43 -17.54
C ALA A 303 -14.47 -10.64 -16.34
N ARG A 304 -13.25 -10.96 -15.89
CA ARG A 304 -12.63 -10.27 -14.74
C ARG A 304 -12.40 -8.78 -15.00
N PRO A 305 -12.41 -7.92 -13.97
CA PRO A 305 -12.11 -6.51 -14.11
C PRO A 305 -10.73 -6.24 -14.72
N ASP A 306 -10.60 -5.09 -15.39
CA ASP A 306 -9.33 -4.65 -15.97
C ASP A 306 -8.29 -4.32 -14.87
N ALA A 307 -7.12 -4.96 -14.96
CA ALA A 307 -5.99 -4.75 -14.06
C ALA A 307 -5.18 -3.50 -14.38
N SER A 308 -5.43 -2.80 -15.50
CA SER A 308 -4.71 -1.58 -15.89
C SER A 308 -4.91 -0.41 -14.91
N CYS A 309 -5.93 -0.49 -14.05
CA CYS A 309 -6.16 0.45 -12.96
C CYS A 309 -5.32 0.19 -11.70
N LEU A 310 -4.48 -0.86 -11.73
CA LEU A 310 -3.58 -1.28 -10.67
C LEU A 310 -2.12 -1.12 -11.09
N SER A 311 -1.28 -0.93 -10.10
CA SER A 311 0.15 -0.64 -10.15
C SER A 311 0.82 -1.35 -8.96
N PRO A 312 1.13 -2.65 -9.08
CA PRO A 312 1.91 -3.38 -8.07
C PRO A 312 3.33 -2.80 -7.99
N VAL A 313 4.09 -3.19 -6.97
CA VAL A 313 5.51 -2.85 -6.81
C VAL A 313 6.33 -3.62 -7.85
N GLY A 314 6.03 -4.91 -8.04
CA GLY A 314 6.66 -5.76 -9.02
C GLY A 314 7.88 -6.52 -8.49
N LYS A 315 8.17 -7.67 -9.12
CA LYS A 315 9.15 -8.66 -8.65
C LYS A 315 10.54 -8.06 -8.38
N GLU A 316 11.10 -7.37 -9.36
CA GLU A 316 12.48 -6.87 -9.30
C GLU A 316 12.61 -5.76 -8.26
N ALA A 317 11.73 -4.76 -8.33
CA ALA A 317 11.75 -3.62 -7.44
C ALA A 317 11.49 -4.04 -5.98
N PHE A 318 10.50 -4.90 -5.73
CA PHE A 318 10.15 -5.37 -4.39
C PHE A 318 11.25 -6.27 -3.79
N SER A 319 11.79 -7.21 -4.58
CA SER A 319 12.87 -8.09 -4.10
C SER A 319 14.15 -7.28 -3.81
N THR A 320 14.52 -6.35 -4.69
CA THR A 320 15.70 -5.47 -4.51
C THR A 320 15.58 -4.64 -3.24
N ALA A 321 14.40 -4.07 -2.98
CA ALA A 321 14.12 -3.29 -1.79
C ALA A 321 14.31 -4.10 -0.50
N VAL A 322 13.74 -5.31 -0.47
CA VAL A 322 13.88 -6.24 0.66
C VAL A 322 15.34 -6.65 0.85
N THR A 323 16.05 -6.94 -0.23
CA THR A 323 17.48 -7.31 -0.18
C THR A 323 18.33 -6.17 0.38
N ARG A 324 18.11 -4.93 -0.07
CA ARG A 324 18.85 -3.75 0.40
C ARG A 324 18.57 -3.42 1.86
N LEU A 325 17.32 -3.59 2.31
CA LEU A 325 16.92 -3.20 3.65
C LEU A 325 17.29 -4.25 4.72
N TYR A 326 17.20 -5.55 4.40
CA TYR A 326 17.34 -6.63 5.38
C TYR A 326 18.53 -7.57 5.13
N SER A 327 19.24 -7.46 4.00
CA SER A 327 20.35 -8.36 3.62
C SER A 327 20.08 -9.86 3.87
N PRO A 328 18.96 -10.40 3.37
CA PRO A 328 18.56 -11.77 3.64
C PRO A 328 19.44 -12.78 2.90
N ARG A 329 19.56 -13.98 3.45
CA ARG A 329 20.23 -15.13 2.82
C ARG A 329 19.43 -15.72 1.66
N PHE A 330 18.12 -15.52 1.69
CA PHE A 330 17.19 -16.03 0.71
C PHE A 330 16.00 -15.08 0.55
N THR A 331 15.56 -14.90 -0.68
CA THR A 331 14.33 -14.18 -1.02
C THR A 331 13.50 -14.97 -2.01
N ALA A 332 12.19 -15.06 -1.76
CA ALA A 332 11.22 -15.61 -2.70
C ALA A 332 10.09 -14.62 -2.94
N TYR A 333 9.79 -14.34 -4.21
CA TYR A 333 8.66 -13.50 -4.63
C TYR A 333 7.51 -14.35 -5.19
N SER A 334 6.27 -13.92 -4.96
CA SER A 334 5.06 -14.45 -5.59
C SER A 334 4.03 -13.34 -5.83
N LEU A 335 3.22 -13.50 -6.88
CA LEU A 335 2.15 -12.58 -7.27
C LEU A 335 0.87 -13.40 -7.52
N ARG A 336 -0.26 -12.90 -7.01
CA ARG A 336 -1.59 -13.44 -7.17
C ARG A 336 -2.52 -12.41 -7.79
N GLY A 337 -3.49 -12.89 -8.57
CA GLY A 337 -4.45 -12.07 -9.29
C GLY A 337 -4.05 -11.82 -10.76
N PRO A 338 -4.77 -10.93 -11.46
CA PRO A 338 -5.86 -10.10 -10.95
C PRO A 338 -7.09 -10.93 -10.55
N SER A 339 -7.61 -10.63 -9.35
CA SER A 339 -8.86 -11.15 -8.78
C SER A 339 -9.77 -9.98 -8.44
N GLU A 340 -11.02 -10.23 -8.01
CA GLU A 340 -11.97 -9.16 -7.69
C GLU A 340 -12.70 -9.40 -6.38
N TRP A 341 -13.06 -8.32 -5.68
CA TRP A 341 -13.99 -8.35 -4.56
C TRP A 341 -15.07 -7.28 -4.77
N SER A 342 -16.34 -7.69 -4.84
CA SER A 342 -17.47 -6.78 -5.12
C SER A 342 -17.23 -5.86 -6.34
N GLY A 343 -16.62 -6.40 -7.41
CA GLY A 343 -16.27 -5.66 -8.62
C GLY A 343 -15.04 -4.74 -8.55
N ASN A 344 -14.32 -4.72 -7.43
CA ASN A 344 -13.06 -4.00 -7.29
C ASN A 344 -11.89 -4.96 -7.61
N PRO A 345 -11.09 -4.69 -8.66
CA PRO A 345 -9.89 -5.49 -8.93
C PRO A 345 -8.89 -5.40 -7.80
N PHE A 346 -8.23 -6.50 -7.49
CA PHE A 346 -7.08 -6.54 -6.61
C PHE A 346 -6.02 -7.54 -7.07
N MET A 347 -4.78 -7.25 -6.66
CA MET A 347 -3.62 -8.14 -6.77
C MET A 347 -2.95 -8.23 -5.41
N ILE A 348 -2.32 -9.38 -5.14
CA ILE A 348 -1.55 -9.58 -3.91
C ILE A 348 -0.17 -10.06 -4.28
N GLU A 349 0.84 -9.31 -3.92
CA GLU A 349 2.24 -9.70 -4.08
C GLU A 349 2.88 -9.89 -2.71
N GLY A 350 3.84 -10.80 -2.64
CA GLY A 350 4.58 -11.03 -1.41
C GLY A 350 5.99 -11.49 -1.63
N VAL A 351 6.85 -11.08 -0.70
CA VAL A 351 8.26 -11.49 -0.62
C VAL A 351 8.46 -12.17 0.72
N LEU A 352 9.00 -13.39 0.69
CA LEU A 352 9.49 -14.07 1.88
C LEU A 352 11.01 -13.95 1.90
N ALA A 353 11.54 -13.42 3.00
CA ALA A 353 12.96 -13.26 3.24
C ALA A 353 13.40 -14.08 4.45
N LEU A 354 14.55 -14.74 4.35
CA LEU A 354 15.18 -15.42 5.49
C LEU A 354 16.40 -14.60 5.92
N VAL A 355 16.31 -13.99 7.10
CA VAL A 355 17.36 -13.15 7.67
C VAL A 355 18.10 -13.94 8.75
N GLU A 356 19.38 -13.67 8.94
CA GLU A 356 20.12 -14.22 10.06
C GLU A 356 19.56 -13.68 11.38
N GLY A 357 19.33 -14.58 12.34
CA GLY A 357 18.67 -14.25 13.59
C GLY A 357 18.21 -15.50 14.33
N SER A 358 17.55 -15.30 15.46
CA SER A 358 16.97 -16.39 16.24
C SER A 358 15.95 -17.17 15.41
N SER A 359 16.09 -18.50 15.41
CA SER A 359 15.14 -19.40 14.77
C SER A 359 13.76 -19.22 15.39
N SER A 360 12.79 -18.79 14.57
CA SER A 360 11.38 -18.77 14.92
C SER A 360 10.57 -19.47 13.84
N ASP A 361 9.64 -20.32 14.26
CA ASP A 361 8.72 -21.03 13.37
C ASP A 361 7.70 -20.09 12.71
N PHE A 362 7.40 -18.95 13.34
CA PHE A 362 6.35 -18.05 12.89
C PHE A 362 6.93 -16.83 12.17
N PRO A 363 6.56 -16.58 10.90
CA PRO A 363 7.06 -15.42 10.16
C PRO A 363 6.65 -14.09 10.77
N VAL A 364 7.59 -13.15 10.80
CA VAL A 364 7.31 -11.74 11.07
C VAL A 364 6.57 -11.15 9.86
N LEU A 365 5.35 -10.68 10.05
CA LEU A 365 4.51 -10.15 8.96
C LEU A 365 4.61 -8.64 8.84
N LEU A 366 5.04 -8.17 7.67
CA LEU A 366 5.04 -6.76 7.28
C LEU A 366 3.97 -6.56 6.20
N ARG A 367 2.97 -5.72 6.51
CA ARG A 367 1.74 -5.57 5.73
C ARG A 367 1.74 -4.24 4.98
N PHE A 368 1.24 -4.27 3.75
CA PHE A 368 1.11 -3.09 2.91
C PHE A 368 -0.22 -3.11 2.16
N ALA A 369 -0.83 -1.93 2.02
CA ALA A 369 -2.03 -1.73 1.21
C ALA A 369 -1.82 -0.52 0.29
N ASN A 370 -1.98 -0.70 -1.03
CA ASN A 370 -1.76 0.36 -2.02
C ASN A 370 -0.45 1.14 -1.81
N ARG A 371 0.66 0.43 -1.61
CA ARG A 371 2.01 0.95 -1.29
C ARG A 371 2.15 1.67 0.06
N VAL A 372 1.14 1.65 0.92
CA VAL A 372 1.19 2.21 2.28
C VAL A 372 1.46 1.10 3.29
N PRO A 373 2.50 1.23 4.15
CA PRO A 373 2.73 0.30 5.25
C PRO A 373 1.63 0.38 6.33
N LEU A 374 1.21 -0.78 6.84
CA LEU A 374 0.21 -0.90 7.90
C LEU A 374 0.89 -1.28 9.23
N LEU A 375 1.11 -0.30 10.12
CA LEU A 375 1.85 -0.49 11.36
C LEU A 375 0.99 -0.90 12.57
N TYR A 376 -0.29 -0.55 12.57
CA TYR A 376 -1.20 -0.79 13.70
C TYR A 376 -2.23 -1.88 13.39
N ASP A 377 -2.96 -2.35 14.40
CA ASP A 377 -4.10 -3.28 14.30
C ASP A 377 -3.81 -4.60 13.56
N ALA A 378 -2.58 -5.11 13.69
CA ALA A 378 -2.15 -6.33 13.02
C ALA A 378 -2.95 -7.57 13.45
N SER A 379 -3.47 -7.62 14.68
CA SER A 379 -4.27 -8.74 15.19
C SER A 379 -5.61 -8.90 14.47
N GLU A 380 -6.18 -7.80 13.97
CA GLU A 380 -7.48 -7.75 13.33
C GLU A 380 -7.43 -7.85 11.80
N ASP A 381 -6.22 -7.87 11.24
CA ASP A 381 -5.99 -7.85 9.80
C ASP A 381 -6.14 -9.26 9.17
N VAL A 382 -6.79 -9.31 8.01
CA VAL A 382 -6.97 -10.54 7.24
C VAL A 382 -5.64 -11.26 6.92
N LEU A 383 -4.56 -10.50 6.67
CA LEU A 383 -3.25 -11.05 6.35
C LEU A 383 -2.65 -11.82 7.53
N MET A 384 -2.84 -11.32 8.75
CA MET A 384 -2.39 -11.98 9.98
C MET A 384 -3.30 -13.15 10.35
N LYS A 385 -4.62 -13.00 10.18
CA LYS A 385 -5.59 -14.08 10.37
C LYS A 385 -5.24 -15.29 9.51
N VAL A 386 -4.99 -15.09 8.21
CA VAL A 386 -4.60 -16.17 7.29
C VAL A 386 -3.22 -16.72 7.62
N LEU A 387 -2.28 -15.87 8.07
CA LEU A 387 -0.93 -16.32 8.43
C LEU A 387 -0.95 -17.35 9.57
N ARG A 388 -1.81 -17.13 10.58
CA ARG A 388 -2.00 -18.01 11.73
C ARG A 388 -2.65 -19.35 11.36
N GLN A 389 -3.37 -19.44 10.24
CA GLN A 389 -4.01 -20.69 9.78
C GLN A 389 -3.00 -21.68 9.17
N ILE A 390 -1.79 -21.21 8.83
CA ILE A 390 -0.78 -22.03 8.16
C ILE A 390 0.18 -22.63 9.18
N ASN A 391 0.37 -23.94 9.11
CA ASN A 391 1.43 -24.63 9.85
C ASN A 391 2.77 -24.44 9.12
N TRP A 392 3.54 -23.44 9.56
CA TRP A 392 4.84 -23.06 8.95
C TRP A 392 5.96 -24.06 9.22
N SER A 393 5.90 -24.83 10.31
CA SER A 393 6.89 -25.87 10.63
C SER A 393 7.00 -26.94 9.53
N ARG A 394 5.92 -27.15 8.75
CA ARG A 394 5.92 -28.05 7.57
C ARG A 394 6.89 -27.63 6.45
N TYR A 395 7.26 -26.35 6.39
CA TYR A 395 8.17 -25.84 5.37
C TYR A 395 9.64 -25.89 5.79
N SER A 396 9.95 -26.36 7.01
CA SER A 396 11.33 -26.52 7.52
C SER A 396 12.18 -25.25 7.43
N ILE A 397 11.55 -24.10 7.63
CA ILE A 397 12.19 -22.78 7.50
C ILE A 397 13.10 -22.46 8.71
N THR A 398 12.89 -23.17 9.81
CA THR A 398 13.44 -22.92 11.16
C THR A 398 14.96 -23.06 11.26
N THR A 399 15.56 -23.93 10.46
CA THR A 399 17.01 -24.17 10.45
C THR A 399 17.79 -23.12 9.66
N SER A 400 17.11 -22.19 8.97
CA SER A 400 17.73 -21.30 7.99
C SER A 400 17.72 -19.81 8.37
N GLY A 401 17.08 -19.44 9.49
CA GLY A 401 17.03 -18.06 10.01
C GLY A 401 15.64 -17.62 10.44
N THR A 402 15.46 -16.32 10.68
CA THR A 402 14.16 -15.70 10.99
C THR A 402 13.40 -15.39 9.70
N PRO A 403 12.20 -15.98 9.47
CA PRO A 403 11.40 -15.65 8.30
C PRO A 403 10.69 -14.30 8.48
N ILE A 404 10.84 -13.42 7.48
CA ILE A 404 10.10 -12.17 7.37
C ILE A 404 9.27 -12.20 6.09
N LEU A 405 7.97 -11.96 6.23
CA LEU A 405 7.00 -12.01 5.15
C LEU A 405 6.47 -10.60 4.87
N PHE A 406 6.78 -10.08 3.69
CA PHE A 406 6.30 -8.81 3.17
C PHE A 406 5.10 -9.09 2.27
N VAL A 407 3.95 -8.49 2.55
CA VAL A 407 2.71 -8.76 1.80
C VAL A 407 2.04 -7.46 1.43
N HIS A 408 1.89 -7.23 0.13
CA HIS A 408 1.25 -6.04 -0.41
C HIS A 408 -0.05 -6.39 -1.12
N VAL A 409 -1.14 -5.78 -0.66
CA VAL A 409 -2.46 -5.84 -1.30
C VAL A 409 -2.66 -4.55 -2.09
N CYS A 410 -2.86 -4.70 -3.40
CA CYS A 410 -3.07 -3.62 -4.34
C CYS A 410 -4.50 -3.69 -4.87
N SER A 411 -5.30 -2.63 -4.74
CA SER A 411 -6.67 -2.58 -5.26
C SER A 411 -7.09 -1.16 -5.62
N SER A 412 -8.09 -1.04 -6.50
CA SER A 412 -8.77 0.24 -6.75
C SER A 412 -9.46 0.76 -5.48
N ARG A 413 -9.94 -0.16 -4.62
CA ARG A 413 -10.52 0.13 -3.31
C ARG A 413 -10.09 -0.95 -2.32
N ILE A 414 -9.38 -0.55 -1.27
CA ILE A 414 -9.03 -1.46 -0.18
C ILE A 414 -10.20 -1.52 0.82
N PRO A 415 -10.68 -2.72 1.21
CA PRO A 415 -11.72 -2.87 2.22
C PRO A 415 -11.10 -2.69 3.61
N TYR A 416 -10.81 -1.44 4.00
CA TYR A 416 -10.33 -1.15 5.35
C TYR A 416 -11.44 -1.40 6.39
N ARG A 417 -11.08 -1.91 7.56
CA ARG A 417 -12.02 -2.13 8.67
C ARG A 417 -12.47 -0.82 9.33
N ALA A 418 -11.58 0.18 9.38
CA ALA A 418 -11.81 1.48 9.97
C ALA A 418 -11.24 2.60 9.10
N ALA A 419 -11.74 3.84 9.29
CA ALA A 419 -11.32 5.02 8.54
C ALA A 419 -9.82 5.37 8.73
N GLY A 420 -9.19 4.92 9.82
CA GLY A 420 -7.75 5.08 10.08
C GLY A 420 -6.83 4.22 9.18
N LYS A 421 -7.39 3.33 8.35
CA LYS A 421 -6.66 2.51 7.34
C LYS A 421 -5.49 1.69 7.90
N GLN A 422 -5.68 1.03 9.04
CA GLN A 422 -4.61 0.24 9.68
C GLN A 422 -4.75 -1.28 9.48
N SER A 423 -5.95 -1.75 9.14
CA SER A 423 -6.21 -3.17 8.91
C SER A 423 -7.17 -3.41 7.75
N ILE A 424 -6.94 -4.49 7.03
CA ILE A 424 -7.78 -4.96 5.92
C ILE A 424 -8.83 -5.93 6.48
N ALA A 425 -10.09 -5.72 6.09
CA ALA A 425 -11.23 -6.53 6.50
C ALA A 425 -11.15 -7.97 5.94
N SER A 426 -11.78 -8.90 6.65
CA SER A 426 -11.87 -10.32 6.27
C SER A 426 -12.86 -10.52 5.13
N ILE A 427 -12.37 -10.43 3.89
CA ILE A 427 -13.14 -10.71 2.66
C ILE A 427 -12.75 -12.09 2.11
N PRO A 428 -13.69 -13.01 1.83
CA PRO A 428 -13.40 -14.39 1.41
C PRO A 428 -12.54 -14.49 0.14
N GLU A 429 -12.72 -13.60 -0.83
CA GLU A 429 -11.91 -13.53 -2.06
C GLU A 429 -10.45 -13.21 -1.75
N ILE A 430 -10.21 -12.24 -0.86
CA ILE A 430 -8.86 -11.85 -0.44
C ILE A 430 -8.23 -12.97 0.37
N GLU A 431 -8.95 -13.56 1.33
CA GLU A 431 -8.45 -14.66 2.17
C GLU A 431 -7.93 -15.85 1.32
N ARG A 432 -8.69 -16.24 0.30
CA ARG A 432 -8.32 -17.36 -0.61
C ARG A 432 -7.04 -17.08 -1.37
N GLU A 433 -6.85 -15.86 -1.89
CA GLU A 433 -5.64 -15.50 -2.62
C GLU A 433 -4.42 -15.34 -1.69
N VAL A 434 -4.60 -14.77 -0.49
CA VAL A 434 -3.54 -14.67 0.53
C VAL A 434 -3.06 -16.07 0.96
N LEU A 435 -3.99 -16.99 1.21
CA LEU A 435 -3.65 -18.37 1.57
C LEU A 435 -2.84 -19.06 0.47
N SER A 436 -3.22 -18.82 -0.79
CA SER A 436 -2.52 -19.36 -1.96
C SER A 436 -1.11 -18.77 -2.09
N LEU A 437 -0.97 -17.46 -1.90
CA LEU A 437 0.32 -16.76 -1.88
C LEU A 437 1.27 -17.35 -0.82
N TYR A 438 0.81 -17.48 0.42
CA TYR A 438 1.63 -17.97 1.52
C TYR A 438 2.07 -19.42 1.30
N ARG A 439 1.19 -20.28 0.79
CA ARG A 439 1.54 -21.67 0.43
C ARG A 439 2.58 -21.73 -0.68
N GLU A 440 2.52 -20.83 -1.67
CA GLU A 440 3.52 -20.75 -2.73
C GLU A 440 4.89 -20.30 -2.21
N LEU A 441 4.91 -19.26 -1.37
CA LEU A 441 6.13 -18.76 -0.73
C LEU A 441 6.75 -19.80 0.21
N GLY A 442 5.94 -20.48 1.03
CA GLY A 442 6.38 -21.58 1.88
C GLY A 442 7.01 -22.73 1.09
N ARG A 443 6.41 -23.13 -0.04
CA ARG A 443 6.99 -24.15 -0.93
C ARG A 443 8.32 -23.70 -1.57
N LYS A 444 8.46 -22.42 -1.92
CA LYS A 444 9.71 -21.84 -2.42
C LYS A 444 10.81 -21.88 -1.35
N ALA A 445 10.49 -21.49 -0.12
CA ALA A 445 11.42 -21.56 1.02
C ALA A 445 11.85 -22.99 1.35
N GLN A 446 10.90 -23.93 1.34
CA GLN A 446 11.19 -25.34 1.61
C GLN A 446 12.19 -25.92 0.61
N ARG A 447 12.09 -25.55 -0.68
CA ARG A 447 13.06 -25.99 -1.70
C ARG A 447 14.46 -25.47 -1.40
N PHE A 448 14.58 -24.20 -0.99
CA PHE A 448 15.85 -23.61 -0.59
C PHE A 448 16.43 -24.30 0.66
N ALA A 449 15.63 -24.46 1.72
CA ALA A 449 16.06 -25.10 2.96
C ALA A 449 16.56 -26.55 2.73
N ARG A 450 15.87 -27.32 1.89
CA ARG A 450 16.30 -28.67 1.48
C ARG A 450 17.64 -28.64 0.74
N GLY A 451 17.86 -27.64 -0.12
CA GLY A 451 19.14 -27.42 -0.79
C GLY A 451 20.29 -27.15 0.19
N CYS A 452 20.06 -26.30 1.20
CA CYS A 452 21.05 -26.01 2.24
C CYS A 452 21.40 -27.27 3.05
N VAL A 453 20.40 -28.04 3.49
CA VAL A 453 20.61 -29.28 4.25
C VAL A 453 21.37 -30.31 3.41
N ARG A 454 21.03 -30.45 2.12
CA ARG A 454 21.75 -31.32 1.19
C ARG A 454 23.20 -30.89 1.05
N SER A 455 23.47 -29.61 0.80
CA SER A 455 24.84 -29.08 0.66
C SER A 455 25.70 -29.32 1.92
N VAL A 456 25.13 -29.13 3.12
CA VAL A 456 25.84 -29.42 4.38
C VAL A 456 26.12 -30.92 4.53
N ARG A 457 25.16 -31.78 4.18
CA ARG A 457 25.33 -33.24 4.20
C ARG A 457 26.40 -33.68 3.19
N ASP A 458 26.39 -33.14 1.99
CA ASP A 458 27.34 -33.46 0.93
C ASP A 458 28.75 -33.01 1.31
N ARG A 459 28.91 -31.79 1.87
CA ARG A 459 30.20 -31.32 2.42
C ARG A 459 30.72 -32.20 3.55
N ARG A 460 29.85 -32.65 4.46
CA ARG A 460 30.25 -33.56 5.56
C ARG A 460 30.70 -34.90 4.98
N ARG A 461 29.94 -35.44 4.02
CA ARG A 461 30.28 -36.68 3.32
C ARG A 461 31.62 -36.54 2.60
N MET A 462 31.86 -35.46 1.85
CA MET A 462 33.14 -35.20 1.19
C MET A 462 34.31 -35.20 2.17
N ARG A 463 34.20 -34.55 3.34
CA ARG A 463 35.28 -34.57 4.35
C ARG A 463 35.53 -35.96 4.92
N GLU A 464 34.47 -36.72 5.19
CA GLU A 464 34.59 -38.10 5.68
C GLU A 464 35.24 -39.00 4.63
N PHE A 465 34.81 -38.89 3.36
CA PHE A 465 35.39 -39.61 2.23
C PHE A 465 36.85 -39.22 2.00
N GLU A 466 37.21 -37.94 2.06
CA GLU A 466 38.59 -37.47 1.92
C GLU A 466 39.51 -38.07 2.99
N ARG A 467 39.03 -38.15 4.24
CA ARG A 467 39.77 -38.80 5.34
C ARG A 467 40.00 -40.29 5.06
N LEU A 468 38.95 -41.00 4.63
CA LEU A 468 39.04 -42.44 4.32
C LEU A 468 39.93 -42.71 3.10
N PHE A 469 39.78 -41.93 2.03
CA PHE A 469 40.59 -42.07 0.83
C PHE A 469 42.07 -41.77 1.09
N ARG A 470 42.41 -40.83 2.00
CA ARG A 470 43.81 -40.66 2.44
C ARG A 470 44.38 -41.92 3.05
N MET A 471 43.61 -42.60 3.90
CA MET A 471 44.06 -43.87 4.51
C MET A 471 44.22 -44.96 3.45
N VAL A 472 43.26 -45.10 2.54
CA VAL A 472 43.32 -46.10 1.46
C VAL A 472 44.49 -45.83 0.52
N ALA A 473 44.72 -44.57 0.12
CA ALA A 473 45.84 -44.18 -0.71
C ALA A 473 47.19 -44.47 -0.02
N HIS A 474 47.31 -44.14 1.26
CA HIS A 474 48.51 -44.41 2.06
C HIS A 474 48.81 -45.91 2.17
N PHE A 475 47.83 -46.71 2.61
CA PHE A 475 48.04 -48.16 2.78
C PHE A 475 48.20 -48.89 1.44
N GLY A 476 47.43 -48.50 0.42
CA GLY A 476 47.51 -49.07 -0.93
C GLY A 476 48.84 -48.78 -1.61
N ALA A 477 49.33 -47.54 -1.55
CA ALA A 477 50.62 -47.16 -2.10
C ALA A 477 51.77 -47.89 -1.40
N ARG A 478 51.69 -48.04 -0.07
CA ARG A 478 52.66 -48.80 0.73
C ARG A 478 52.66 -50.30 0.41
N LEU A 479 51.51 -50.91 0.15
CA LEU A 479 51.40 -52.31 -0.27
C LEU A 479 51.94 -52.53 -1.69
N ALA A 480 51.69 -51.58 -2.60
CA ALA A 480 52.11 -51.65 -4.00
C ALA A 480 53.55 -51.15 -4.24
N GLY A 481 54.21 -50.57 -3.22
CA GLY A 481 55.56 -50.02 -3.34
C GLY A 481 55.65 -48.76 -4.22
N CYS A 482 54.56 -48.02 -4.39
CA CYS A 482 54.50 -46.84 -5.25
C CYS A 482 54.28 -45.54 -4.46
N LYS A 483 54.40 -44.39 -5.13
CA LYS A 483 54.19 -43.07 -4.51
C LYS A 483 52.70 -42.82 -4.29
N GLU A 484 52.35 -42.21 -3.15
CA GLU A 484 50.97 -41.88 -2.81
C GLU A 484 50.32 -40.98 -3.87
N PRO A 485 49.14 -41.36 -4.41
CA PRO A 485 48.40 -40.53 -5.35
C PRO A 485 47.75 -39.32 -4.66
N PRO A 486 47.53 -38.20 -5.36
CA PRO A 486 46.87 -37.02 -4.80
C PRO A 486 45.38 -37.32 -4.54
N VAL A 487 45.01 -37.38 -3.26
CA VAL A 487 43.66 -37.76 -2.80
C VAL A 487 42.60 -36.73 -3.15
N ARG A 488 42.98 -35.45 -3.24
CA ARG A 488 42.06 -34.35 -3.53
C ARG A 488 41.41 -34.50 -4.92
N ASP A 489 42.19 -34.94 -5.90
CA ASP A 489 41.75 -35.09 -7.29
C ASP A 489 40.82 -36.31 -7.44
N LEU A 490 41.12 -37.41 -6.73
CA LEU A 490 40.27 -38.60 -6.67
C LEU A 490 38.91 -38.33 -6.02
N VAL A 491 38.88 -37.53 -4.96
CA VAL A 491 37.63 -37.12 -4.30
C VAL A 491 36.85 -36.17 -5.19
N ALA A 492 37.50 -35.23 -5.88
CA ALA A 492 36.84 -34.33 -6.82
C ALA A 492 36.15 -35.09 -7.98
N GLN A 493 36.85 -36.09 -8.55
CA GLN A 493 36.31 -36.96 -9.61
C GLN A 493 35.10 -37.78 -9.15
N LEU A 494 35.09 -38.27 -7.90
CA LEU A 494 34.00 -39.10 -7.37
C LEU A 494 32.69 -38.33 -7.15
N PHE A 495 32.77 -37.02 -6.92
CA PHE A 495 31.61 -36.17 -6.63
C PHE A 495 31.18 -35.28 -7.81
N GLU A 496 31.79 -35.43 -9.00
CA GLU A 496 31.53 -34.59 -10.20
C GLU A 496 31.53 -33.09 -9.88
N VAL A 497 32.39 -32.66 -8.95
CA VAL A 497 32.57 -31.24 -8.64
C VAL A 497 33.71 -30.75 -9.51
N ASP A 498 33.43 -29.80 -10.42
CA ASP A 498 34.49 -29.06 -11.09
C ASP A 498 35.45 -28.53 -10.03
N ALA A 499 36.70 -29.00 -10.09
CA ALA A 499 37.76 -28.59 -9.18
C ALA A 499 38.20 -27.16 -9.55
N GLY A 500 37.32 -26.18 -9.36
CA GLY A 500 37.56 -24.79 -9.71
C GLY A 500 36.36 -23.89 -9.52
N GLU A 501 36.08 -23.48 -8.27
CA GLU A 501 35.65 -22.12 -7.86
C GLU A 501 35.71 -21.98 -6.33
#